data_AF-A0A945GRC2-F1
#
_entry.id   AF-A0A945GRC2-F1
#
_cell.length_a   1.000
_cell.length_b   1.000
_cell.length_c   1.000
_cell.angle_alpha   90.00
_cell.angle_beta   90.00
_cell.angle_gamma   90.00
#
_symmetry.space_group_name_H-M   'P 1'
#
loop_
_entity.id
_entity.type
_entity.pdbx_description
1 polymer ?
#
loop_
_entity_poly.entity_id
_entity_poly.type
_entity_poly.pdbx_seq_one_letter_code
_entity_poly.pdbx_strand_id
1 'polypeptide(L)'
;EEFYIAGWHSGGVRDEAVGLYKQALDLLLIETYLMHWVPNELGTENIYADLENRLISIRGADLFTRSYGARARTLLALDVTGQKNTALPDRGEFEQVVRAIRRICPEMRGIAFFNGSATDEKIEHLAHGLCFDYFVKPVVTLQQNSLWVRRTENRTELVAAVSNIGAIDSGPISVRFLIDGEEIGTRRVDSVPAGYSRLTNRVLIPIDWTVPAVGTYSLQAEITAAPGSTVLDPAIVERRFLSPPSKRGR
;
A
#
# COMPACT_ATOMS: atom_id res chain seq x y z
N GLU A 1 34.14 -1.80 13.70
CA GLU A 1 33.16 -1.49 12.64
C GLU A 1 32.00 -2.45 12.76
N GLU A 2 30.77 -1.96 12.63
CA GLU A 2 29.59 -2.81 12.61
C GLU A 2 29.32 -3.23 11.16
N PHE A 3 29.38 -4.54 10.87
CA PHE A 3 29.12 -5.07 9.52
C PHE A 3 27.62 -4.97 9.20
N TYR A 4 27.26 -4.61 7.96
CA TYR A 4 25.88 -4.70 7.48
C TYR A 4 25.62 -6.12 6.95
N ILE A 5 24.63 -6.82 7.51
CA ILE A 5 24.31 -8.20 7.17
C ILE A 5 22.97 -8.25 6.43
N ALA A 6 23.01 -8.64 5.16
CA ALA A 6 21.82 -8.95 4.38
C ALA A 6 21.64 -10.48 4.27
N GLY A 7 20.44 -10.97 4.56
CA GLY A 7 20.06 -12.36 4.38
C GLY A 7 19.10 -12.53 3.20
N TRP A 8 19.29 -13.60 2.44
CA TRP A 8 18.39 -14.03 1.38
C TRP A 8 17.61 -15.26 1.85
N HIS A 9 16.28 -15.25 1.69
CA HIS A 9 15.43 -16.37 2.07
C HIS A 9 14.58 -16.82 0.89
N SER A 10 14.79 -18.07 0.47
CA SER A 10 14.00 -18.74 -0.55
C SER A 10 12.68 -19.26 0.06
N GLY A 11 11.54 -18.86 -0.51
CA GLY A 11 10.24 -19.37 -0.06
C GLY A 11 9.57 -18.54 1.05
N GLY A 12 8.56 -19.12 1.69
CA GLY A 12 7.87 -18.50 2.83
C GLY A 12 8.66 -18.68 4.13
N VAL A 13 8.83 -17.59 4.89
CA VAL A 13 9.56 -17.62 6.15
C VAL A 13 8.69 -18.20 7.26
N ARG A 14 9.16 -19.27 7.91
CA ARG A 14 8.50 -19.83 9.10
C ARG A 14 8.79 -18.99 10.35
N ASP A 15 7.87 -19.01 11.30
CA ASP A 15 7.92 -18.22 12.53
C ASP A 15 9.23 -18.40 13.31
N GLU A 16 9.80 -19.61 13.32
CA GLU A 16 11.07 -19.88 14.03
C GLU A 16 12.26 -19.12 13.41
N ALA A 17 12.28 -18.98 12.08
CA ALA A 17 13.35 -18.28 11.37
C ALA A 17 13.21 -16.76 11.48
N VAL A 18 11.98 -16.25 11.57
CA VAL A 18 11.70 -14.80 11.69
C VAL A 18 12.36 -14.21 12.94
N GLY A 19 12.30 -14.90 14.07
CA GLY A 19 12.94 -14.45 15.32
C GLY A 19 14.46 -14.33 15.21
N LEU A 20 15.09 -15.29 14.53
CA LEU A 20 16.54 -15.27 14.28
C LEU A 20 16.92 -14.12 13.35
N TYR A 21 16.19 -13.94 12.25
CA TYR A 21 16.44 -12.86 11.30
C TYR A 21 16.30 -11.47 11.93
N LYS A 22 15.30 -11.30 12.81
CA LYS A 22 15.07 -10.04 13.52
C LYS A 22 16.29 -9.58 14.35
N GLN A 23 17.04 -10.54 14.90
CA GLN A 23 18.18 -10.28 15.77
C GLN A 23 19.51 -10.23 15.00
N ALA A 24 19.64 -11.00 13.92
CA ALA A 24 20.92 -11.23 13.24
C ALA A 24 21.14 -10.39 11.98
N LEU A 25 20.08 -9.86 11.35
CA LEU A 25 20.17 -9.19 10.05
C LEU A 25 19.89 -7.70 10.13
N ASP A 26 20.43 -6.95 9.17
CA ASP A 26 20.01 -5.58 8.84
C ASP A 26 18.95 -5.54 7.75
N LEU A 27 18.97 -6.52 6.85
CA LEU A 27 18.04 -6.64 5.74
C LEU A 27 17.74 -8.11 5.46
N LEU A 28 16.47 -8.43 5.31
CA LEU A 28 15.99 -9.72 4.86
C LEU A 28 15.33 -9.55 3.49
N LEU A 29 15.82 -10.29 2.50
CA LEU A 29 15.25 -10.37 1.16
C LEU A 29 14.43 -11.65 1.04
N ILE A 30 13.14 -11.52 0.76
CA ILE A 30 12.24 -12.66 0.56
C ILE A 30 12.08 -12.91 -0.93
N GLU A 31 12.71 -13.98 -1.39
CA GLU A 31 12.63 -14.43 -2.77
C GLU A 31 11.19 -14.79 -3.12
N THR A 32 10.69 -14.12 -4.15
CA THR A 32 9.31 -14.22 -4.61
C THR A 32 9.30 -14.45 -6.11
N TYR A 33 9.05 -15.70 -6.48
CA TYR A 33 8.82 -16.07 -7.87
C TYR A 33 7.46 -15.53 -8.31
N LEU A 34 7.42 -15.00 -9.53
CA LEU A 34 6.21 -14.45 -10.13
C LEU A 34 5.85 -15.20 -11.40
N MET A 35 4.62 -14.92 -11.88
CA MET A 35 4.17 -15.30 -13.22
C MET A 35 4.22 -16.81 -13.42
N HIS A 36 4.80 -17.27 -14.53
CA HIS A 36 4.80 -18.66 -14.99
C HIS A 36 5.42 -19.68 -14.02
N TRP A 37 6.29 -19.29 -13.09
CA TRP A 37 6.81 -20.21 -12.08
C TRP A 37 5.74 -20.64 -11.06
N VAL A 38 4.80 -19.75 -10.74
CA VAL A 38 3.77 -19.97 -9.70
C VAL A 38 2.72 -21.02 -10.12
N PRO A 39 2.14 -20.99 -11.34
CA PRO A 39 1.22 -22.03 -11.79
C PRO A 39 1.96 -23.29 -12.28
N ASN A 40 3.15 -23.19 -12.88
CA ASN A 40 3.81 -24.36 -13.49
C ASN A 40 4.64 -25.19 -12.49
N GLU A 41 5.24 -24.57 -11.47
CA GLU A 41 6.16 -25.25 -10.54
C GLU A 41 5.63 -25.27 -9.10
N LEU A 42 4.86 -24.27 -8.67
CA LEU A 42 4.34 -24.17 -7.30
C LEU A 42 2.88 -24.64 -7.13
N GLY A 43 2.18 -24.94 -8.22
CA GLY A 43 0.81 -25.47 -8.19
C GLY A 43 -0.23 -24.51 -7.60
N THR A 44 0.04 -23.20 -7.63
CA THR A 44 -0.91 -22.16 -7.18
C THR A 44 -1.30 -21.24 -8.33
N GLU A 45 -2.60 -21.03 -8.50
CA GLU A 45 -3.14 -20.11 -9.51
C GLU A 45 -3.33 -18.69 -8.95
N ASN A 46 -3.16 -18.51 -7.63
CA ASN A 46 -3.41 -17.24 -6.96
C ASN A 46 -2.12 -16.66 -6.35
N ILE A 47 -1.36 -15.97 -7.21
CA ILE A 47 -0.15 -15.24 -6.85
C ILE A 47 -0.34 -14.25 -5.68
N TYR A 48 -1.54 -13.68 -5.53
CA TYR A 48 -1.83 -12.72 -4.46
C TYR A 48 -1.96 -13.39 -3.10
N ALA A 49 -2.56 -14.58 -3.04
CA ALA A 49 -2.62 -15.37 -1.81
C ALA A 49 -1.22 -15.86 -1.39
N ASP A 50 -0.36 -16.22 -2.34
CA ASP A 50 1.04 -16.56 -2.06
C ASP A 50 1.82 -15.38 -1.46
N LEU A 51 1.66 -14.17 -2.03
CA LEU A 51 2.25 -12.95 -1.48
C LEU A 51 1.79 -12.70 -0.04
N GLU A 52 0.49 -12.81 0.26
CA GLU A 52 -0.02 -12.63 1.62
C GLU A 52 0.56 -13.66 2.60
N ASN A 53 0.59 -14.94 2.20
CA ASN A 53 1.11 -16.03 3.01
C ASN A 53 2.61 -15.87 3.32
N ARG A 54 3.42 -15.38 2.36
CA ARG A 54 4.84 -15.09 2.60
C ARG A 54 5.08 -13.97 3.60
N LEU A 55 4.14 -13.02 3.66
CA LEU A 55 4.28 -11.79 4.43
C LEU A 55 3.66 -11.87 5.83
N ILE A 56 2.82 -12.87 6.12
CA ILE A 56 2.07 -12.94 7.39
C ILE A 56 2.98 -13.02 8.62
N SER A 57 3.97 -13.90 8.62
CA SER A 57 4.92 -14.07 9.72
C SER A 57 5.85 -12.86 9.87
N ILE A 58 6.25 -12.26 8.74
CA ILE A 58 7.06 -11.03 8.71
C ILE A 58 6.29 -9.85 9.33
N ARG A 59 4.99 -9.73 9.02
CA ARG A 59 4.11 -8.72 9.63
C ARG A 59 3.95 -8.95 11.12
N GLY A 60 3.67 -10.19 11.53
CA GLY A 60 3.47 -10.56 12.93
C GLY A 60 4.69 -10.25 13.80
N ALA A 61 5.89 -10.32 13.23
CA ALA A 61 7.13 -9.98 13.91
C ALA A 61 7.59 -8.53 13.76
N ASP A 62 6.81 -7.67 13.09
CA ASP A 62 7.09 -6.24 12.89
C ASP A 62 8.44 -5.99 12.22
N LEU A 63 8.67 -6.69 11.11
CA LEU A 63 9.93 -6.65 10.34
C LEU A 63 9.89 -5.78 9.07
N PHE A 64 8.77 -5.17 8.73
CA PHE A 64 8.72 -4.23 7.60
C PHE A 64 9.33 -2.88 7.93
N THR A 65 9.19 -2.45 9.18
CA THR A 65 9.74 -1.21 9.71
C THR A 65 10.67 -1.53 10.87
N ARG A 66 11.66 -0.65 11.11
CA ARG A 66 12.51 -0.76 12.29
C ARG A 66 11.74 -0.32 13.53
N SER A 67 11.01 -1.24 14.11
CA SER A 67 10.23 -1.00 15.31
C SER A 67 11.00 -1.50 16.54
N TYR A 68 10.96 -0.74 17.63
CA TYR A 68 11.40 -1.17 18.98
C TYR A 68 12.79 -1.81 19.05
N GLY A 69 13.79 -1.22 18.38
CA GLY A 69 15.17 -1.71 18.42
C GLY A 69 15.47 -2.90 17.51
N ALA A 70 14.50 -3.33 16.67
CA ALA A 70 14.77 -4.30 15.62
C ALA A 70 15.78 -3.75 14.61
N ARG A 71 16.80 -4.56 14.31
CA ARG A 71 17.87 -4.22 13.37
C ARG A 71 17.42 -4.46 11.92
N ALA A 72 16.73 -5.57 11.71
CA ALA A 72 16.30 -6.05 10.40
C ALA A 72 15.13 -5.26 9.82
N ARG A 73 15.14 -5.09 8.50
CA ARG A 73 14.00 -4.71 7.67
C ARG A 73 13.79 -5.76 6.58
N THR A 74 12.57 -5.94 6.11
CA THR A 74 12.26 -6.92 5.07
C THR A 74 11.83 -6.25 3.77
N LEU A 75 12.38 -6.74 2.64
CA LEU A 75 11.92 -6.43 1.30
C LEU A 75 11.53 -7.72 0.58
N LEU A 76 10.49 -7.67 -0.25
CA LEU A 76 10.28 -8.70 -1.27
C LEU A 76 11.31 -8.54 -2.37
N ALA A 77 11.90 -9.64 -2.81
CA ALA A 77 12.74 -9.72 -4.00
C ALA A 77 11.95 -10.44 -5.09
N LEU A 78 11.55 -9.72 -6.13
CA LEU A 78 10.73 -10.23 -7.23
C LEU A 78 11.60 -10.84 -8.32
N ASP A 79 11.21 -12.04 -8.76
CA ASP A 79 11.83 -12.65 -9.93
C ASP A 79 11.42 -11.90 -11.20
N VAL A 80 12.40 -11.46 -11.96
CA VAL A 80 12.25 -10.86 -13.30
C VAL A 80 12.88 -11.72 -14.39
N THR A 81 13.27 -12.95 -14.06
CA THR A 81 13.86 -13.89 -15.00
C THR A 81 12.85 -14.21 -16.10
N GLY A 82 13.14 -13.77 -17.32
CA GLY A 82 12.40 -14.23 -18.50
C GLY A 82 12.69 -15.71 -18.74
N GLN A 83 11.68 -16.49 -19.14
CA GLN A 83 11.93 -17.83 -19.65
C GLN A 83 12.87 -17.71 -20.85
N LYS A 84 13.87 -18.60 -20.97
CA LYS A 84 14.68 -18.72 -22.19
C LYS A 84 13.72 -18.84 -23.39
N ASN A 85 13.78 -17.90 -24.34
CA ASN A 85 12.93 -17.79 -25.53
C ASN A 85 11.48 -17.27 -25.31
N THR A 86 11.14 -16.72 -24.15
CA THR A 86 9.91 -15.91 -24.01
C THR A 86 10.20 -14.44 -24.24
N ALA A 87 9.20 -13.71 -24.74
CA ALA A 87 9.26 -12.26 -24.78
C ALA A 87 9.48 -11.72 -23.37
N LEU A 88 10.13 -10.56 -23.28
CA LEU A 88 10.32 -9.86 -22.00
C LEU A 88 9.00 -9.74 -21.24
N PRO A 89 9.03 -9.78 -19.91
CA PRO A 89 7.81 -9.71 -19.13
C PRO A 89 7.03 -8.43 -19.42
N ASP A 90 5.70 -8.54 -19.52
CA ASP A 90 4.85 -7.38 -19.74
C ASP A 90 4.94 -6.44 -18.54
N ARG A 91 5.21 -5.15 -18.80
CA ARG A 91 5.27 -4.14 -17.75
C ARG A 91 3.95 -4.06 -16.98
N GLY A 92 2.82 -4.17 -17.68
CA GLY A 92 1.49 -4.09 -17.08
C GLY A 92 1.26 -5.17 -16.03
N GLU A 93 1.70 -6.40 -16.31
CA GLU A 93 1.61 -7.51 -15.36
C GLU A 93 2.44 -7.27 -14.09
N PHE A 94 3.71 -6.90 -14.24
CA PHE A 94 4.57 -6.57 -13.09
C PHE A 94 4.03 -5.39 -12.28
N GLU A 95 3.49 -4.39 -12.96
CA GLU A 95 2.86 -3.26 -12.33
C GLU A 95 1.66 -3.69 -11.47
N GLN A 96 0.82 -4.64 -11.92
CA GLN A 96 -0.27 -5.16 -11.09
C GLN A 96 0.25 -5.88 -9.84
N VAL A 97 1.33 -6.66 -9.95
CA VAL A 97 1.97 -7.31 -8.80
C VAL A 97 2.50 -6.27 -7.81
N VAL A 98 3.23 -5.26 -8.29
CA VAL A 98 3.75 -4.18 -7.43
C VAL A 98 2.60 -3.44 -6.75
N ARG A 99 1.52 -3.12 -7.48
CA ARG A 99 0.31 -2.50 -6.92
C ARG A 99 -0.31 -3.38 -5.83
N ALA A 100 -0.41 -4.68 -6.04
CA ALA A 100 -0.90 -5.61 -5.04
C ALA A 100 0.00 -5.64 -3.79
N ILE A 101 1.32 -5.67 -3.95
CA ILE A 101 2.28 -5.57 -2.84
C ILE A 101 2.07 -4.28 -2.05
N ARG A 102 1.92 -3.12 -2.72
CA ARG A 102 1.65 -1.84 -2.05
C ARG A 102 0.31 -1.82 -1.29
N ARG A 103 -0.70 -2.58 -1.74
CA ARG A 103 -1.97 -2.75 -1.00
C ARG A 103 -1.82 -3.67 0.20
N ILE A 104 -1.14 -4.80 0.01
CA ILE A 104 -0.96 -5.80 1.05
C ILE A 104 -0.08 -5.24 2.16
N CYS A 105 1.08 -4.67 1.84
CA CYS A 105 2.09 -4.18 2.79
C CYS A 105 2.53 -2.73 2.48
N PRO A 106 1.63 -1.74 2.62
CA PRO A 106 1.94 -0.32 2.39
C PRO A 106 3.10 0.21 3.25
N GLU A 107 3.35 -0.43 4.40
CA GLU A 107 4.45 -0.15 5.32
C GLU A 107 5.84 -0.47 4.76
N MET A 108 5.95 -1.40 3.80
CA MET A 108 7.22 -1.80 3.18
C MET A 108 7.83 -0.64 2.41
N ARG A 109 9.13 -0.36 2.62
CA ARG A 109 9.82 0.86 2.12
C ARG A 109 10.72 0.63 0.91
N GLY A 110 10.49 -0.45 0.20
CA GLY A 110 11.22 -0.75 -1.02
C GLY A 110 10.78 -2.08 -1.58
N ILE A 111 11.44 -2.45 -2.65
CA ILE A 111 11.32 -3.73 -3.30
C ILE A 111 12.68 -4.06 -3.91
N ALA A 112 12.98 -5.33 -4.04
CA ALA A 112 14.13 -5.82 -4.76
C ALA A 112 13.67 -6.58 -6.00
N PHE A 113 14.55 -6.69 -6.98
CA PHE A 113 14.36 -7.49 -8.17
C PHE A 113 15.59 -8.37 -8.34
N PHE A 114 15.40 -9.59 -8.83
CA PHE A 114 16.50 -10.49 -9.12
C PHE A 114 16.28 -11.22 -10.45
N ASN A 115 17.40 -11.52 -11.10
CA ASN A 115 17.42 -12.26 -12.35
C ASN A 115 18.46 -13.38 -12.19
N GLY A 116 18.03 -14.62 -12.41
CA GLY A 116 18.93 -15.80 -12.41
C GLY A 116 19.78 -15.93 -13.67
N SER A 117 19.57 -15.06 -14.67
CA SER A 117 20.27 -15.04 -15.96
C SER A 117 21.10 -13.76 -16.16
N ALA A 118 21.80 -13.67 -17.29
CA ALA A 118 22.60 -12.48 -17.63
C ALA A 118 21.74 -11.21 -17.61
N THR A 119 22.33 -10.11 -17.13
CA THR A 119 21.68 -8.81 -17.02
C THR A 119 21.19 -8.29 -18.38
N ASP A 120 19.90 -7.98 -18.47
CA ASP A 120 19.26 -7.32 -19.62
C ASP A 120 18.88 -5.89 -19.21
N GLU A 121 19.38 -4.90 -19.95
CA GLU A 121 19.12 -3.47 -19.73
C GLU A 121 17.62 -3.13 -19.65
N LYS A 122 16.78 -3.84 -20.42
CA LYS A 122 15.33 -3.63 -20.40
C LYS A 122 14.70 -4.07 -19.08
N ILE A 123 15.20 -5.15 -18.49
CA ILE A 123 14.78 -5.63 -17.18
C ILE A 123 15.19 -4.61 -16.10
N GLU A 124 16.41 -4.07 -16.19
CA GLU A 124 16.85 -3.02 -15.27
C GLU A 124 16.00 -1.76 -15.39
N HIS A 125 15.66 -1.33 -16.60
CA HIS A 125 14.79 -0.18 -16.84
C HIS A 125 13.37 -0.41 -16.31
N LEU A 126 12.82 -1.61 -16.47
CA LEU A 126 11.54 -2.01 -15.88
C LEU A 126 11.60 -1.91 -14.35
N ALA A 127 12.59 -2.55 -13.72
CA ALA A 127 12.78 -2.56 -12.27
C ALA A 127 12.95 -1.14 -11.71
N HIS A 128 13.80 -0.32 -12.34
CA HIS A 128 13.99 1.08 -11.95
C HIS A 128 12.69 1.89 -12.07
N GLY A 129 11.96 1.73 -13.17
CA GLY A 129 10.69 2.43 -13.36
C GLY A 129 9.67 2.08 -12.28
N LEU A 130 9.50 0.79 -11.97
CA LEU A 130 8.58 0.34 -10.93
C LEU A 130 9.00 0.79 -9.53
N CYS A 131 10.29 0.69 -9.19
CA CYS A 131 10.83 1.23 -7.94
C CYS A 131 10.52 2.73 -7.82
N PHE A 132 10.80 3.49 -8.88
CA PHE A 132 10.62 4.93 -8.87
C PHE A 132 9.15 5.32 -8.76
N ASP A 133 8.26 4.67 -9.52
CA ASP A 133 6.84 5.01 -9.58
C ASP A 133 6.06 4.59 -8.33
N TYR A 134 6.47 3.52 -7.62
CA TYR A 134 5.69 2.93 -6.52
C TYR A 134 6.35 2.98 -5.14
N PHE A 135 7.63 3.33 -5.05
CA PHE A 135 8.34 3.43 -3.77
C PHE A 135 9.07 4.76 -3.57
N VAL A 136 9.48 5.45 -4.64
CA VAL A 136 10.19 6.74 -4.52
C VAL A 136 9.24 7.93 -4.67
N LYS A 137 8.56 8.06 -5.82
CA LYS A 137 7.58 9.12 -6.09
C LYS A 137 6.46 9.11 -5.04
N PRO A 138 5.71 10.21 -4.91
CA PRO A 138 4.50 10.21 -4.10
C PRO A 138 3.51 9.16 -4.61
N VAL A 139 3.03 8.32 -3.70
CA VAL A 139 2.04 7.28 -4.01
C VAL A 139 0.84 7.49 -3.11
N VAL A 140 -0.23 8.08 -3.64
CA VAL A 140 -1.41 8.42 -2.86
C VAL A 140 -2.50 7.36 -2.98
N THR A 141 -3.21 7.11 -1.89
CA THR A 141 -4.23 6.07 -1.82
C THR A 141 -5.28 6.35 -0.75
N LEU A 142 -6.51 5.92 -1.02
CA LEU A 142 -7.58 5.74 -0.05
C LEU A 142 -7.59 4.28 0.40
N GLN A 143 -6.79 3.99 1.43
CA GLN A 143 -6.64 2.64 1.98
C GLN A 143 -7.92 2.17 2.71
N GLN A 144 -8.04 0.87 2.97
CA GLN A 144 -9.14 0.36 3.79
C GLN A 144 -9.27 1.11 5.13
N ASN A 145 -10.52 1.37 5.52
CA ASN A 145 -10.91 2.17 6.69
C ASN A 145 -10.44 3.64 6.65
N SER A 146 -10.14 4.18 5.46
CA SER A 146 -9.79 5.60 5.31
C SER A 146 -11.00 6.52 5.20
N LEU A 147 -12.23 6.02 5.31
CA LEU A 147 -13.45 6.82 5.23
C LEU A 147 -14.33 6.56 6.45
N TRP A 148 -14.71 7.61 7.17
CA TRP A 148 -15.60 7.49 8.33
C TRP A 148 -16.38 8.76 8.59
N VAL A 149 -17.44 8.62 9.38
CA VAL A 149 -18.23 9.76 9.87
C VAL A 149 -17.69 10.19 11.23
N ARG A 150 -17.36 11.48 11.37
CA ARG A 150 -17.01 12.12 12.63
C ARG A 150 -18.20 12.96 13.11
N ARG A 151 -18.67 12.72 14.33
CA ARG A 151 -19.74 13.49 14.96
C ARG A 151 -19.19 14.31 16.11
N THR A 152 -19.57 15.57 16.15
CA THR A 152 -19.42 16.47 17.31
C THR A 152 -20.80 16.92 17.75
N GLU A 153 -20.90 17.67 18.84
CA GLU A 153 -22.19 18.13 19.38
C GLU A 153 -23.04 18.88 18.35
N ASN A 154 -22.41 19.64 17.44
CA ASN A 154 -23.12 20.54 16.52
C ASN A 154 -22.88 20.21 15.03
N ARG A 155 -22.10 19.18 14.71
CA ARG A 155 -21.61 18.96 13.35
C ARG A 155 -21.38 17.48 13.07
N THR A 156 -21.79 17.05 11.89
CA THR A 156 -21.42 15.77 11.32
C THR A 156 -20.53 16.01 10.11
N GLU A 157 -19.42 15.29 10.04
CA GLU A 157 -18.46 15.38 8.94
C GLU A 157 -18.23 13.99 8.37
N LEU A 158 -18.12 13.91 7.05
CA LEU A 158 -17.50 12.78 6.38
C LEU A 158 -16.01 13.08 6.26
N VAL A 159 -15.16 12.16 6.73
CA VAL A 159 -13.70 12.35 6.76
C VAL A 159 -13.05 11.28 5.91
N ALA A 160 -12.27 11.70 4.91
CA ALA A 160 -11.38 10.83 4.16
C ALA A 160 -9.93 11.02 4.62
N ALA A 161 -9.19 9.93 4.81
CA ALA A 161 -7.76 9.93 5.07
C ALA A 161 -6.99 9.54 3.80
N VAL A 162 -6.42 10.52 3.11
CA VAL A 162 -5.51 10.24 2.00
C VAL A 162 -4.13 9.94 2.57
N SER A 163 -3.59 8.76 2.25
CA SER A 163 -2.26 8.35 2.69
C SER A 163 -1.28 8.42 1.53
N ASN A 164 -0.06 8.90 1.79
CA ASN A 164 1.08 8.85 0.88
C ASN A 164 2.02 7.73 1.33
N ILE A 165 2.04 6.64 0.57
CA ILE A 165 2.89 5.47 0.81
C ILE A 165 4.18 5.52 -0.02
N GLY A 166 4.47 6.65 -0.68
CA GLY A 166 5.76 6.91 -1.32
C GLY A 166 6.85 7.39 -0.33
N ALA A 167 8.02 7.73 -0.86
CA ALA A 167 9.14 8.26 -0.07
C ALA A 167 9.23 9.80 -0.09
N ILE A 168 8.47 10.47 -0.96
CA ILE A 168 8.49 11.92 -1.14
C ILE A 168 7.07 12.47 -0.90
N ASP A 169 6.98 13.64 -0.27
CA ASP A 169 5.72 14.38 -0.09
C ASP A 169 5.00 14.60 -1.42
N SER A 170 3.67 14.48 -1.41
CA SER A 170 2.89 14.69 -2.63
C SER A 170 2.79 16.19 -2.98
N GLY A 171 2.46 16.47 -4.24
CA GLY A 171 1.87 17.76 -4.60
C GLY A 171 0.41 17.87 -4.14
N PRO A 172 -0.31 18.88 -4.64
CA PRO A 172 -1.71 19.10 -4.29
C PRO A 172 -2.61 17.94 -4.70
N ILE A 173 -3.55 17.57 -3.82
CA ILE A 173 -4.51 16.48 -4.04
C ILE A 173 -5.93 17.03 -3.92
N SER A 174 -6.81 16.62 -4.85
CA SER A 174 -8.25 16.91 -4.80
C SER A 174 -9.03 15.63 -4.51
N VAL A 175 -9.98 15.73 -3.57
CA VAL A 175 -10.86 14.62 -3.17
C VAL A 175 -12.32 15.06 -3.29
N ARG A 176 -13.09 14.30 -4.05
CA ARG A 176 -14.54 14.40 -4.19
C ARG A 176 -15.22 13.46 -3.17
N PHE A 177 -16.34 13.90 -2.60
CA PHE A 177 -17.15 13.13 -1.66
C PHE A 177 -18.55 12.91 -2.23
N LEU A 178 -19.05 11.69 -2.12
CA LEU A 178 -20.40 11.33 -2.56
C LEU A 178 -21.16 10.59 -1.45
N ILE A 179 -22.48 10.78 -1.42
CA ILE A 179 -23.43 10.06 -0.57
C ILE A 179 -24.50 9.49 -1.47
N ASP A 180 -24.67 8.16 -1.47
CA ASP A 180 -25.64 7.45 -2.32
C ASP A 180 -25.49 7.79 -3.82
N GLY A 181 -24.27 8.09 -4.25
CA GLY A 181 -23.94 8.47 -5.63
C GLY A 181 -24.03 9.97 -5.92
N GLU A 182 -24.59 10.77 -5.02
CA GLU A 182 -24.70 12.23 -5.18
C GLU A 182 -23.48 12.94 -4.60
N GLU A 183 -22.85 13.84 -5.37
CA GLU A 183 -21.71 14.63 -4.90
C GLU A 183 -22.15 15.64 -3.84
N ILE A 184 -21.56 15.56 -2.65
CA ILE A 184 -21.76 16.57 -1.58
C ILE A 184 -20.66 17.65 -1.59
N GLY A 185 -19.59 17.42 -2.34
CA GLY A 185 -18.61 18.43 -2.69
C GLY A 185 -17.18 17.89 -2.83
N THR A 186 -16.27 18.81 -3.14
CA THR A 186 -14.85 18.53 -3.34
C THR A 186 -13.99 19.35 -2.37
N ARG A 187 -12.86 18.78 -1.95
CA ARG A 187 -11.85 19.41 -1.09
C ARG A 187 -10.46 19.23 -1.68
N ARG A 188 -9.61 20.22 -1.50
CA ARG A 188 -8.21 20.20 -1.92
C ARG A 188 -7.30 20.33 -0.71
N VAL A 189 -6.19 19.62 -0.74
CA VAL A 189 -5.05 19.79 0.17
C VAL A 189 -3.79 20.08 -0.64
N ASP A 190 -2.86 20.85 -0.07
CA ASP A 190 -1.66 21.28 -0.80
C ASP A 190 -0.60 20.18 -0.93
N SER A 191 -0.57 19.26 0.02
CA SER A 191 0.35 18.12 0.05
C SER A 191 -0.14 17.05 1.01
N VAL A 192 0.26 15.80 0.76
CA VAL A 192 0.16 14.67 1.69
C VAL A 192 1.59 14.21 2.01
N PRO A 193 2.01 14.30 3.28
CA PRO A 193 3.41 14.05 3.64
C PRO A 193 3.77 12.59 3.44
N ALA A 194 5.01 12.33 3.03
CA ALA A 194 5.62 11.03 3.24
C ALA A 194 5.91 10.86 4.74
N GLY A 195 5.90 9.62 5.21
CA GLY A 195 6.18 9.35 6.62
C GLY A 195 6.21 7.86 6.92
N TYR A 196 6.77 7.47 8.06
CA TYR A 196 7.05 6.08 8.42
C TYR A 196 5.83 5.23 8.77
N SER A 197 4.74 5.85 9.20
CA SER A 197 3.51 5.17 9.61
C SER A 197 2.26 5.88 9.11
N ARG A 198 1.12 5.19 9.21
CA ARG A 198 -0.22 5.76 8.95
C ARG A 198 -0.55 7.00 9.77
N LEU A 199 0.16 7.26 10.87
CA LEU A 199 -0.03 8.47 11.66
C LEU A 199 0.69 9.69 11.07
N THR A 200 1.78 9.45 10.33
CA THR A 200 2.68 10.50 9.83
C THR A 200 2.57 10.72 8.33
N ASN A 201 2.01 9.76 7.59
CA ASN A 201 1.99 9.80 6.13
C ASN A 201 0.60 10.08 5.52
N ARG A 202 -0.29 10.73 6.27
CA ARG A 202 -1.66 10.97 5.82
C ARG A 202 -2.15 12.35 6.16
N VAL A 203 -3.14 12.81 5.40
CA VAL A 203 -3.93 14.02 5.71
C VAL A 203 -5.39 13.63 5.84
N LEU A 204 -6.05 14.21 6.85
CA LEU A 204 -7.48 14.06 7.07
C LEU A 204 -8.22 15.20 6.36
N ILE A 205 -9.15 14.84 5.49
CA ILE A 205 -9.90 15.76 4.66
C ILE A 205 -11.37 15.66 5.08
N PRO A 206 -11.86 16.58 5.93
CA PRO A 206 -13.26 16.61 6.32
C PRO A 206 -14.12 17.37 5.31
N ILE A 207 -15.35 16.91 5.12
CA ILE A 207 -16.42 17.67 4.48
C ILE A 207 -17.67 17.66 5.37
N ASP A 208 -18.33 18.81 5.43
CA ASP A 208 -19.59 18.97 6.13
C ASP A 208 -20.68 18.13 5.50
N TRP A 209 -21.41 17.40 6.35
CA TRP A 209 -22.57 16.67 5.91
C TRP A 209 -23.58 16.52 7.03
N THR A 210 -24.84 16.86 6.77
CA THR A 210 -25.94 16.63 7.71
C THR A 210 -26.68 15.37 7.31
N VAL A 211 -26.73 14.39 8.21
CA VAL A 211 -27.49 13.15 8.02
C VAL A 211 -28.99 13.50 7.99
N PRO A 212 -29.69 13.31 6.86
CA PRO A 212 -31.04 13.82 6.69
C PRO A 212 -32.08 12.98 7.42
N ALA A 213 -31.87 11.66 7.51
CA ALA A 213 -32.80 10.72 8.12
C ALA A 213 -32.04 9.55 8.77
N VAL A 214 -32.75 8.75 9.55
CA VAL A 214 -32.20 7.48 10.03
C VAL A 214 -32.20 6.49 8.86
N GLY A 215 -31.06 5.86 8.56
CA GLY A 215 -30.96 4.94 7.44
C GLY A 215 -29.55 4.46 7.15
N THR A 216 -29.44 3.55 6.18
CA THR A 216 -28.16 3.09 5.64
C THR A 216 -27.76 3.97 4.45
N TYR A 217 -26.55 4.48 4.48
CA TYR A 217 -25.98 5.35 3.45
C TYR A 217 -24.74 4.69 2.83
N SER A 218 -24.56 4.87 1.53
CA SER A 218 -23.34 4.56 0.79
C SER A 218 -22.45 5.80 0.76
N LEU A 219 -21.43 5.82 1.60
CA LEU A 219 -20.46 6.90 1.70
C LEU A 219 -19.31 6.64 0.74
N GLN A 220 -18.88 7.63 -0.03
CA GLN A 220 -17.77 7.50 -0.95
C GLN A 220 -16.84 8.70 -0.90
N ALA A 221 -15.55 8.44 -1.06
CA ALA A 221 -14.53 9.45 -1.35
C ALA A 221 -13.70 9.00 -2.55
N GLU A 222 -13.27 9.96 -3.39
CA GLU A 222 -12.51 9.71 -4.60
C GLU A 222 -11.43 10.77 -4.82
N ILE A 223 -10.18 10.36 -5.03
CA ILE A 223 -9.07 11.21 -5.48
C ILE A 223 -9.31 11.53 -6.96
N THR A 224 -9.68 12.76 -7.26
CA THR A 224 -9.99 13.21 -8.63
C THR A 224 -8.80 13.88 -9.32
N ALA A 225 -7.82 14.36 -8.56
CA ALA A 225 -6.58 14.90 -9.09
C ALA A 225 -5.40 14.70 -8.12
N ALA A 226 -4.28 14.25 -8.65
CA ALA A 226 -3.03 14.06 -7.93
C ALA A 226 -1.80 14.25 -8.85
N PRO A 227 -1.61 15.45 -9.44
CA PRO A 227 -0.53 15.69 -10.40
C PRO A 227 0.84 15.30 -9.83
N GLY A 228 1.63 14.58 -10.63
CA GLY A 228 2.96 14.12 -10.26
C GLY A 228 2.99 12.97 -9.24
N SER A 229 1.83 12.44 -8.83
CA SER A 229 1.73 11.30 -7.92
C SER A 229 1.20 10.06 -8.64
N THR A 230 1.62 8.89 -8.19
CA THR A 230 0.98 7.62 -8.54
C THR A 230 -0.27 7.45 -7.67
N VAL A 231 -1.43 7.16 -8.27
CA VAL A 231 -2.67 6.87 -7.52
C VAL A 231 -2.91 5.37 -7.49
N LEU A 232 -2.86 4.76 -6.31
CA LEU A 232 -3.03 3.31 -6.17
C LEU A 232 -4.50 2.90 -6.12
N ASP A 233 -5.24 3.42 -5.14
CA ASP A 233 -6.67 3.20 -4.98
C ASP A 233 -7.36 4.56 -4.95
N PRO A 234 -7.98 4.96 -6.09
CA PRO A 234 -8.50 6.31 -6.25
C PRO A 234 -9.81 6.51 -5.48
N ALA A 235 -10.52 5.46 -5.09
CA ALA A 235 -11.82 5.57 -4.44
C ALA A 235 -12.00 4.56 -3.32
N ILE A 236 -12.80 4.94 -2.32
CA ILE A 236 -13.26 4.04 -1.25
C ILE A 236 -14.76 4.24 -1.05
N VAL A 237 -15.47 3.15 -0.81
CA VAL A 237 -16.92 3.13 -0.55
C VAL A 237 -17.18 2.37 0.75
N GLU A 238 -17.99 2.95 1.63
CA GLU A 238 -18.37 2.38 2.92
C GLU A 238 -19.89 2.45 3.08
N ARG A 239 -20.53 1.38 3.52
CA ARG A 239 -21.95 1.39 3.89
C ARG A 239 -22.11 1.53 5.40
N ARG A 240 -22.88 2.53 5.84
CA ARG A 240 -23.06 2.83 7.27
C ARG A 240 -24.51 3.13 7.60
N PHE A 241 -25.02 2.53 8.66
CA PHE A 241 -26.26 2.94 9.29
C PHE A 241 -26.02 4.18 10.15
N LEU A 242 -26.75 5.25 9.89
CA LEU A 242 -26.57 6.55 10.52
C LEU A 242 -27.92 7.11 10.98
N SER A 243 -27.84 8.06 11.91
CA SER A 243 -28.98 8.75 12.49
C SER A 243 -28.64 10.24 12.60
N PRO A 244 -29.62 11.14 12.43
CA PRO A 244 -29.41 12.55 12.68
C PRO A 244 -28.93 12.80 14.11
N PRO A 245 -28.10 13.82 14.37
CA PRO A 245 -27.74 14.19 15.74
C PRO A 245 -29.00 14.48 16.56
N SER A 246 -29.11 13.88 17.75
CA SER A 246 -30.24 14.12 18.64
C SER A 246 -30.26 15.58 19.06
N LYS A 247 -31.34 16.30 18.77
CA LYS A 247 -31.60 17.60 19.42
C LYS A 247 -31.75 17.33 20.92
N ARG A 248 -30.69 17.51 21.72
CA ARG A 248 -30.86 17.55 23.18
C ARG A 248 -31.72 18.78 23.47
N GLY A 249 -32.95 18.55 23.92
CA GLY A 249 -33.82 19.61 24.42
C GLY A 249 -33.09 20.34 25.53
N ARG A 250 -33.02 21.67 25.42
CA ARG A 250 -32.79 22.55 26.56
C ARG A 250 -34.08 22.72 27.32
#